data_AF-A0A2A3MI34-F1
#
_entry.id   AF-A0A2A3MI34-F1
#
_cell.length_a   1.000
_cell.length_b   1.000
_cell.length_c   1.000
_cell.angle_alpha   90.00
_cell.angle_beta   90.00
_cell.angle_gamma   90.00
#
_symmetry.space_group_name_H-M   'P 1'
#
loop_
_entity.id
_entity.type
_entity.pdbx_description
1 polymer ?
#
loop_
_entity_poly.entity_id
_entity_poly.type
_entity_poly.pdbx_seq_one_letter_code
_entity_poly.pdbx_strand_id
1 'polypeptide(L)'
;MGAALGPPAPVLTRLQRDIQHYSLYQALLRLLDQLQLQHPTLSPQALYRHISFSANPSLGFATRDIEKLTFEQRADGLHCHLQLNLIALSGAASPLPASYVEQALGEDAGSRSIRDLLDLFHDRLQRLLLPIWQKYRYYSRFQGGASDQLSLRLLATAGLDCGNTDAGLEPRRLLPYLGLIGMRSQSAELVCAVLRYYFRYPHIDLEQCLAQHIEIPPEQRCQLGQSSSTLSRDCVIGRAVVDGSGRFRVHLRHLDWNDFHRFLPPGQDHAPLCALLAFVLRTPLQYDLQLHLRRDELRELRIGQRNPCHLGWTSWLGEPDSDALIRLAPNRRDTAPC
;
A
#
# COMPACT_ATOMS: atom_id res chain seq x y z
N MET A 1 14.92 35.04 30.67
CA MET A 1 16.01 34.15 30.23
C MET A 1 15.67 33.62 28.86
N GLY A 2 16.21 34.26 27.83
CA GLY A 2 15.96 33.93 26.43
C GLY A 2 16.86 32.80 25.99
N ALA A 3 16.29 31.79 25.35
CA ALA A 3 17.04 30.78 24.62
C ALA A 3 16.69 30.93 23.14
N ALA A 4 17.75 31.12 22.34
CA ALA A 4 17.69 31.29 20.90
C ALA A 4 17.03 30.08 20.24
N LEU A 5 15.75 30.19 19.93
CA LEU A 5 15.07 29.28 19.04
C LEU A 5 15.52 29.61 17.61
N GLY A 6 16.10 28.63 16.91
CA GLY A 6 16.47 28.75 15.49
C GLY A 6 15.25 28.94 14.57
N PRO A 7 15.38 28.75 13.24
CA PRO A 7 14.32 29.01 12.25
C PRO A 7 12.90 28.44 12.52
N PRO A 8 12.68 27.33 13.27
CA PRO A 8 11.32 26.89 13.63
C PRO A 8 10.69 27.64 14.84
N ALA A 9 11.37 28.62 15.44
CA ALA A 9 10.90 29.40 16.59
C ALA A 9 9.43 29.88 16.51
N PRO A 10 8.96 30.50 15.40
CA PRO A 10 7.62 31.08 15.38
C PRO A 10 6.53 30.00 15.37
N VAL A 11 6.79 28.86 14.73
CA VAL A 11 5.84 27.74 14.65
C VAL A 11 5.69 27.07 16.01
N LEU A 12 6.80 26.81 16.71
CA LEU A 12 6.79 26.25 18.05
C LEU A 12 6.12 27.18 19.06
N THR A 13 6.38 28.49 18.97
CA THR A 13 5.74 29.49 19.84
C THR A 13 4.23 29.59 19.60
N ARG A 14 3.80 29.47 18.34
CA ARG A 14 2.37 29.44 18.00
C ARG A 14 1.70 28.16 18.49
N LEU A 15 2.35 27.01 18.28
CA LEU A 15 1.86 25.72 18.81
C LEU A 15 1.73 25.80 20.33
N GLN A 16 2.70 26.37 21.04
CA GLN A 16 2.65 26.50 22.49
C GLN A 16 1.41 27.27 23.00
N ARG A 17 0.99 28.31 22.25
CA ARG A 17 -0.20 29.11 22.60
C ARG A 17 -1.51 28.42 22.21
N ASP A 18 -1.53 27.77 21.05
CA ASP A 18 -2.76 27.22 20.47
C ASP A 18 -3.02 25.75 20.84
N ILE A 19 -2.05 25.04 21.45
CA ILE A 19 -2.10 23.59 21.72
C ILE A 19 -3.34 23.16 22.49
N GLN A 20 -3.82 24.04 23.37
CA GLN A 20 -4.97 23.79 24.24
C GLN A 20 -6.29 23.63 23.44
N HIS A 21 -6.34 24.10 22.19
CA HIS A 21 -7.50 23.93 21.30
C HIS A 21 -7.46 22.64 20.46
N TYR A 22 -6.34 21.93 20.46
CA TYR A 22 -6.20 20.67 19.74
C TYR A 22 -6.66 19.50 20.60
N SER A 23 -7.20 18.45 19.97
CA SER A 23 -7.32 17.16 20.65
C SER A 23 -5.95 16.56 20.92
N LEU A 24 -5.83 15.76 21.99
CA LEU A 24 -4.55 15.16 22.41
C LEU A 24 -3.80 14.49 21.25
N TYR A 25 -4.49 13.66 20.47
CA TYR A 25 -3.86 12.90 19.39
C TYR A 25 -3.42 13.79 18.23
N GLN A 26 -4.21 14.81 17.88
CA GLN A 26 -3.81 15.78 16.85
C GLN A 26 -2.57 16.56 17.28
N ALA A 27 -2.54 17.03 18.53
CA ALA A 27 -1.38 17.70 19.10
C ALA A 27 -0.13 16.82 19.05
N LEU A 28 -0.24 15.56 19.48
CA LEU A 28 0.88 14.62 19.46
C LEU A 28 1.41 14.32 18.05
N LEU A 29 0.52 14.10 17.08
CA LEU A 29 0.93 13.90 15.69
C LEU A 29 1.65 15.14 15.14
N ARG A 30 1.14 16.34 15.41
CA ARG A 30 1.78 17.59 14.99
C ARG A 30 3.14 17.80 15.64
N LEU A 31 3.28 17.45 16.92
CA LEU A 31 4.56 17.52 17.63
C LEU A 31 5.57 16.53 17.04
N LEU A 32 5.14 15.32 16.73
CA LEU A 32 5.97 14.32 16.06
C LEU A 32 6.42 14.81 14.67
N ASP A 33 5.53 15.41 13.87
CA ASP A 33 5.88 16.01 12.59
C ASP A 33 6.95 17.10 12.74
N GLN A 34 6.82 17.98 13.75
CA GLN A 34 7.79 19.05 14.02
C GLN A 34 9.14 18.49 14.49
N LEU A 35 9.13 17.49 15.37
CA LEU A 35 10.36 16.82 15.83
C LEU A 35 11.04 16.07 14.69
N GLN A 36 10.28 15.48 13.77
CA GLN A 36 10.82 14.80 12.59
C GLN A 36 11.51 15.79 11.63
N LEU A 37 11.01 17.02 11.50
CA LEU A 37 11.68 18.07 10.71
C LEU A 37 13.04 18.47 11.33
N GLN A 38 13.17 18.44 12.65
CA GLN A 38 14.42 18.78 13.35
C GLN A 38 15.40 17.60 13.42
N HIS A 39 14.88 16.38 13.47
CA HIS A 39 15.65 15.15 13.57
C HIS A 39 15.22 14.13 12.50
N PRO A 40 15.57 14.36 11.22
CA PRO A 40 15.09 13.54 10.10
C PRO A 40 15.59 12.09 10.13
N THR A 41 16.65 11.81 10.88
CA THR A 41 17.28 10.49 10.99
C THR A 41 16.69 9.62 12.10
N LEU A 42 15.89 10.18 13.01
CA LEU A 42 15.34 9.44 14.14
C LEU A 42 14.08 8.66 13.75
N SER A 43 13.96 7.44 14.29
CA SER A 43 12.75 6.64 14.13
C SER A 43 11.57 7.27 14.88
N PRO A 44 10.31 7.03 14.47
CA PRO A 44 9.14 7.57 15.15
C PRO A 44 9.08 7.21 16.65
N GLN A 45 9.57 6.02 17.02
CA GLN A 45 9.65 5.60 18.41
C GLN A 45 10.71 6.38 19.20
N ALA A 46 11.85 6.70 18.57
CA ALA A 46 12.88 7.52 19.17
C ALA A 46 12.40 8.97 19.32
N LEU A 47 11.75 9.54 18.29
CA LEU A 47 11.13 10.86 18.35
C LEU A 47 10.12 10.97 19.49
N TYR A 48 9.31 9.93 19.69
CA TYR A 48 8.35 9.93 20.77
C TYR A 48 9.01 9.98 22.16
N ARG A 49 10.24 9.47 22.33
CA ARG A 49 11.00 9.58 23.60
C ARG A 49 11.40 11.01 23.94
N HIS A 50 11.46 11.92 22.98
CA HIS A 50 11.70 13.34 23.22
C HIS A 50 10.47 14.07 23.78
N ILE A 51 9.30 13.42 23.82
CA ILE A 51 8.09 13.94 24.44
C ILE A 51 7.99 13.37 25.85
N SER A 52 8.04 14.21 26.88
CA SER A 52 7.72 13.84 28.27
C SER A 52 6.32 14.29 28.66
N PHE A 53 5.71 13.57 29.58
CA PHE A 53 4.37 13.88 30.06
C PHE A 53 4.31 14.05 31.59
N SER A 54 3.45 14.95 32.03
CA SER A 54 3.08 15.16 33.43
C SER A 54 1.58 15.36 33.58
N ALA A 55 1.09 15.15 34.80
CA ALA A 55 -0.31 15.45 35.11
C ALA A 55 -0.51 16.90 35.57
N ASN A 56 -1.72 17.42 35.36
CA ASN A 56 -2.18 18.64 36.00
C ASN A 56 -2.59 18.37 37.47
N PRO A 57 -1.93 18.97 38.48
CA PRO A 57 -2.31 18.80 39.87
C PRO A 57 -3.57 19.59 40.26
N SER A 58 -4.09 20.45 39.37
CA SER A 58 -5.27 21.27 39.66
C SER A 58 -6.49 20.42 40.03
N LEU A 59 -7.21 20.87 41.08
CA LEU A 59 -8.50 20.32 41.50
C LEU A 59 -9.68 20.92 40.72
N GLY A 60 -9.42 21.86 39.81
CA GLY A 60 -10.45 22.42 38.93
C GLY A 60 -10.90 21.43 37.86
N PHE A 61 -12.15 21.57 37.41
CA PHE A 61 -12.65 20.81 36.27
C PHE A 61 -11.91 21.24 35.00
N ALA A 62 -11.20 20.31 34.37
CA ALA A 62 -10.52 20.57 33.11
C ALA A 62 -11.50 20.63 31.94
N THR A 63 -11.46 21.72 31.17
CA THR A 63 -12.25 21.86 29.94
C THR A 63 -11.56 21.28 28.71
N ARG A 64 -10.28 20.90 28.83
CA ARG A 64 -9.37 20.57 27.72
C ARG A 64 -8.47 19.40 28.10
N ASP A 65 -8.08 18.61 27.11
CA ASP A 65 -7.21 17.45 27.29
C ASP A 65 -5.77 17.84 27.69
N ILE A 66 -5.27 18.93 27.09
CA ILE A 66 -3.91 19.46 27.25
C ILE A 66 -3.98 20.76 28.03
N GLU A 67 -3.28 20.81 29.16
CA GLU A 67 -3.17 22.01 29.98
C GLU A 67 -2.06 22.93 29.46
N LYS A 68 -0.87 22.37 29.26
CA LYS A 68 0.32 23.17 28.93
C LYS A 68 1.29 22.38 28.06
N LEU A 69 1.95 23.10 27.17
CA LEU A 69 3.09 22.62 26.39
C LEU A 69 4.30 23.49 26.72
N THR A 70 5.44 22.87 26.99
CA THR A 70 6.72 23.55 27.18
C THR A 70 7.79 22.89 26.32
N PHE A 71 8.64 23.71 25.72
CA PHE A 71 9.76 23.25 24.92
C PHE A 71 11.05 23.48 25.71
N GLU A 72 11.89 22.45 25.79
CA GLU A 72 13.17 22.48 26.47
C GLU A 72 14.27 22.08 25.50
N GLN A 73 15.28 22.93 25.32
CA GLN A 73 16.47 22.57 24.57
C GLN A 73 17.45 21.86 25.52
N ARG A 74 17.69 20.57 25.28
CA ARG A 74 18.70 19.78 26.02
C ARG A 74 19.89 19.48 25.11
N ALA A 75 20.97 18.95 25.68
CA ALA A 75 22.16 18.56 24.93
C ALA A 75 21.84 17.56 23.80
N ASP A 76 20.82 16.72 24.00
CA ASP A 76 20.41 15.65 23.08
C ASP A 76 19.38 16.11 22.03
N GLY A 77 18.96 17.39 22.04
CA GLY A 77 18.00 17.94 21.09
C GLY A 77 16.83 18.70 21.74
N LEU A 78 15.79 18.94 20.94
CA LEU A 78 14.56 19.59 21.42
C LEU A 78 13.67 18.57 22.12
N HIS A 79 13.36 18.82 23.39
CA HIS A 79 12.39 18.04 24.16
C HIS A 79 11.09 18.82 24.32
N CYS A 80 9.97 18.09 24.26
CA CYS A 80 8.63 18.64 24.48
C CYS A 80 8.10 18.06 25.78
N HIS A 81 7.62 18.91 26.67
CA HIS A 81 6.96 18.49 27.90
C HIS A 81 5.48 18.89 27.83
N LEU A 82 4.60 17.88 27.92
CA LEU A 82 3.15 18.06 27.86
C LEU A 82 2.55 17.80 29.23
N GLN A 83 1.76 18.75 29.71
CA GLN A 83 0.96 18.60 30.90
C GLN A 83 -0.48 18.26 30.49
N LEU A 84 -0.96 17.10 30.93
CA LEU A 84 -2.25 16.54 30.54
C LEU A 84 -3.24 16.54 31.71
N ASN A 85 -4.52 16.72 31.37
CA ASN A 85 -5.64 16.62 32.31
C ASN A 85 -6.28 15.21 32.32
N LEU A 86 -5.82 14.31 31.45
CA LEU A 86 -6.36 12.97 31.25
C LEU A 86 -5.46 11.92 31.90
N ILE A 87 -6.07 10.84 32.41
CA ILE A 87 -5.37 9.68 33.00
C ILE A 87 -4.29 10.15 33.97
N ALA A 88 -4.74 10.88 34.99
CA ALA A 88 -3.91 11.47 36.01
C ALA A 88 -4.19 10.82 37.36
N LEU A 89 -3.12 10.55 38.11
CA LEU A 89 -3.16 10.13 39.52
C LEU A 89 -3.07 11.34 40.47
N SER A 90 -3.06 12.55 39.92
CA SER A 90 -3.14 13.82 40.65
C SER A 90 -4.20 14.72 39.98
N GLY A 91 -4.68 15.72 40.70
CA GLY A 91 -5.74 16.62 40.24
C GLY A 91 -7.17 16.09 40.43
N ALA A 92 -8.13 16.80 39.85
CA ALA A 92 -9.57 16.62 40.10
C ALA A 92 -10.12 15.22 39.81
N ALA A 93 -9.54 14.52 38.84
CA ALA A 93 -9.98 13.19 38.39
C ALA A 93 -9.15 12.04 39.00
N SER A 94 -8.33 12.32 40.00
CA SER A 94 -7.46 11.30 40.60
C SER A 94 -8.27 10.25 41.37
N PRO A 95 -7.95 8.94 41.21
CA PRO A 95 -8.51 7.88 42.03
C PRO A 95 -7.81 7.75 43.40
N LEU A 96 -6.74 8.52 43.65
CA LEU A 96 -5.99 8.44 44.90
C LEU A 96 -6.74 9.12 46.06
N PRO A 97 -6.47 8.72 47.32
CA PRO A 97 -7.02 9.42 48.48
C PRO A 97 -6.71 10.91 48.46
N ALA A 98 -7.65 11.73 48.92
CA ALA A 98 -7.55 13.19 48.90
C ALA A 98 -6.26 13.73 49.54
N SER A 99 -5.75 13.05 50.58
CA SER A 99 -4.49 13.42 51.24
C SER A 99 -3.30 13.49 50.28
N TYR A 100 -3.19 12.56 49.33
CA TYR A 100 -2.11 12.54 48.33
C TYR A 100 -2.29 13.64 47.29
N VAL A 101 -3.54 13.92 46.92
CA VAL A 101 -3.87 14.92 45.90
C VAL A 101 -3.66 16.33 46.44
N GLU A 102 -4.07 16.60 47.68
CA GLU A 102 -3.84 17.87 48.37
C GLU A 102 -2.35 18.13 48.60
N GLN A 103 -1.59 17.10 48.98
CA GLN A 103 -0.13 17.19 49.07
C GLN A 103 0.49 17.54 47.70
N ALA A 104 0.08 16.86 46.63
CA ALA A 104 0.56 17.15 45.28
C ALA A 104 0.17 18.56 44.77
N LEU A 105 -0.92 19.14 45.27
CA LEU A 105 -1.36 20.50 44.95
C LEU A 105 -0.56 21.56 45.72
N GLY A 106 -0.25 21.30 46.99
CA GLY A 106 0.40 22.24 47.90
C GLY A 106 1.94 22.29 47.82
N GLU A 107 2.56 21.38 47.07
CA GLU A 107 4.03 21.32 46.92
C GLU A 107 4.56 22.29 45.85
N ASP A 108 5.58 23.06 46.22
CA ASP A 108 6.31 23.96 45.31
C ASP A 108 7.28 23.19 44.40
N ALA A 109 7.55 23.75 43.21
CA ALA A 109 8.36 23.13 42.13
C ALA A 109 9.85 22.87 42.44
N GLY A 110 10.28 22.97 43.71
CA GLY A 110 11.67 22.83 44.16
C GLY A 110 11.92 21.83 45.30
N SER A 111 10.87 21.25 45.90
CA SER A 111 11.01 20.18 46.89
C SER A 111 11.02 18.80 46.20
N ARG A 112 11.62 17.78 46.83
CA ARG A 112 11.45 16.38 46.40
C ARG A 112 9.98 16.01 46.58
N SER A 113 9.22 16.20 45.51
CA SER A 113 7.78 16.30 45.54
C SER A 113 7.16 14.93 45.26
N ILE A 114 6.04 14.64 45.92
CA ILE A 114 5.22 13.46 45.57
C ILE A 114 4.75 13.55 44.12
N ARG A 115 4.67 14.77 43.57
CA ARG A 115 4.40 15.04 42.17
C ARG A 115 5.44 14.43 41.25
N ASP A 116 6.74 14.60 41.54
CA ASP A 116 7.80 14.02 40.70
C ASP A 116 7.74 12.49 40.68
N LEU A 117 7.37 11.89 41.82
CA LEU A 117 7.15 10.45 41.92
C LEU A 117 5.93 10.01 41.09
N LEU A 118 4.82 10.75 41.17
CA LEU A 118 3.61 10.45 40.41
C LEU A 118 3.81 10.68 38.90
N ASP A 119 4.60 11.70 38.53
CA ASP A 119 4.92 12.03 37.14
C ASP A 119 5.72 10.90 36.46
N LEU A 120 6.51 10.11 37.21
CA LEU A 120 7.14 8.89 36.66
C LEU A 120 6.09 7.88 36.16
N PHE A 121 4.99 7.73 36.91
CA PHE A 121 3.88 6.86 36.51
C PHE A 121 3.05 7.51 35.39
N HIS A 122 2.81 8.82 35.47
CA HIS A 122 2.06 9.55 34.44
C HIS A 122 2.78 9.51 33.10
N ASP A 123 4.09 9.78 33.04
CA ASP A 123 4.86 9.72 31.79
C ASP A 123 4.66 8.38 31.11
N ARG A 124 4.84 7.28 31.86
CA ARG A 124 4.71 5.93 31.31
C ARG A 124 3.28 5.61 30.86
N LEU A 125 2.27 5.96 31.65
CA LEU A 125 0.86 5.68 31.35
C LEU A 125 0.36 6.52 30.16
N GLN A 126 0.60 7.82 30.21
CA GLN A 126 0.15 8.77 29.17
C GLN A 126 0.89 8.52 27.86
N ARG A 127 2.16 8.09 27.91
CA ARG A 127 2.91 7.67 26.73
C ARG A 127 2.25 6.49 26.00
N LEU A 128 1.53 5.60 26.69
CA LEU A 128 0.82 4.48 26.02
C LEU A 128 -0.42 4.93 25.24
N LEU A 129 -0.94 6.14 25.47
CA LEU A 129 -2.17 6.61 24.84
C LEU A 129 -2.08 6.66 23.32
N LEU A 130 -1.00 7.24 22.78
CA LEU A 130 -0.83 7.37 21.34
C LEU A 130 -0.66 6.00 20.65
N PRO A 131 0.23 5.09 21.10
CA PRO A 131 0.31 3.74 20.53
C PRO A 131 -1.02 2.96 20.58
N ILE A 132 -1.78 3.07 21.68
CA ILE A 132 -3.08 2.41 21.81
C ILE A 132 -4.08 2.97 20.80
N TRP A 133 -4.15 4.29 20.66
CA TRP A 133 -5.02 4.94 19.68
C TRP A 133 -4.64 4.56 18.24
N GLN A 134 -3.35 4.59 17.92
CA GLN A 134 -2.82 4.18 16.62
C GLN A 134 -3.07 2.69 16.33
N LYS A 135 -3.03 1.82 17.34
CA LYS A 135 -3.21 0.36 17.18
C LYS A 135 -4.51 0.02 16.43
N TYR A 136 -5.59 0.74 16.70
CA TYR A 136 -6.92 0.48 16.12
C TYR A 136 -7.27 1.39 14.93
N ARG A 137 -6.34 2.27 14.51
CA ARG A 137 -6.55 3.24 13.43
C ARG A 137 -5.50 3.08 12.34
N TYR A 138 -5.83 2.27 11.34
CA TYR A 138 -4.92 1.94 10.24
C TYR A 138 -4.39 3.18 9.51
N TYR A 139 -5.24 4.17 9.23
CA TYR A 139 -4.83 5.41 8.54
C TYR A 139 -3.70 6.16 9.23
N SER A 140 -3.56 6.04 10.56
CA SER A 140 -2.50 6.72 11.31
C SER A 140 -1.18 5.94 11.32
N ARG A 141 -1.22 4.63 11.04
CA ARG A 141 -0.04 3.76 11.03
C ARG A 141 0.46 3.43 9.63
N PHE A 142 -0.34 3.74 8.61
CA PHE A 142 0.00 3.49 7.23
C PHE A 142 1.32 4.19 6.87
N GLN A 143 2.28 3.40 6.42
CA GLN A 143 3.56 3.91 5.94
C GLN A 143 3.58 3.87 4.42
N GLY A 144 4.22 4.88 3.81
CA GLY A 144 4.39 4.94 2.37
C GLY A 144 4.98 3.63 1.83
N GLY A 145 4.35 3.07 0.79
CA GLY A 145 4.77 1.79 0.22
C GLY A 145 4.17 0.54 0.89
N ALA A 146 3.25 0.69 1.86
CA ALA A 146 2.62 -0.42 2.57
C ALA A 146 3.60 -1.30 3.36
N SER A 147 4.69 -0.70 3.85
CA SER A 147 5.73 -1.36 4.66
C SER A 147 5.34 -1.59 6.12
N ASP A 148 4.18 -1.12 6.55
CA ASP A 148 3.73 -1.27 7.93
C ASP A 148 3.29 -2.72 8.22
N GLN A 149 3.50 -3.15 9.46
CA GLN A 149 3.20 -4.53 9.88
C GLN A 149 1.74 -4.95 9.63
N LEU A 150 0.78 -4.03 9.65
CA LEU A 150 -0.62 -4.37 9.41
C LEU A 150 -0.84 -4.59 7.91
N SER A 151 -0.37 -3.69 7.05
CA SER A 151 -0.36 -3.85 5.60
C SER A 151 0.29 -5.15 5.15
N LEU A 152 1.47 -5.47 5.70
CA LEU A 152 2.16 -6.73 5.39
C LEU A 152 1.29 -7.95 5.75
N ARG A 153 0.63 -7.93 6.91
CA ARG A 153 -0.30 -9.01 7.29
C ARG A 153 -1.52 -9.09 6.37
N LEU A 154 -2.06 -7.95 5.94
CA LEU A 154 -3.19 -7.91 4.99
C LEU A 154 -2.77 -8.42 3.60
N LEU A 155 -1.57 -8.11 3.15
CA LEU A 155 -1.03 -8.61 1.88
C LEU A 155 -0.81 -10.13 1.97
N ALA A 156 -0.28 -10.61 3.10
CA ALA A 156 -0.09 -12.04 3.35
C ALA A 156 -1.41 -12.83 3.34
N THR A 157 -2.54 -12.28 3.79
CA THR A 157 -3.83 -12.97 3.69
C THR A 157 -4.32 -13.14 2.25
N ALA A 158 -3.84 -12.31 1.32
CA ALA A 158 -4.09 -12.47 -0.12
C ALA A 158 -3.06 -13.39 -0.81
N GLY A 159 -2.10 -13.95 -0.08
CA GLY A 159 -1.05 -14.81 -0.63
C GLY A 159 0.15 -14.04 -1.20
N LEU A 160 0.28 -12.74 -0.95
CA LEU A 160 1.49 -11.98 -1.29
C LEU A 160 2.49 -12.15 -0.16
N ASP A 161 3.58 -12.87 -0.44
CA ASP A 161 4.72 -12.87 0.46
C ASP A 161 5.39 -11.50 0.38
N CYS A 162 5.38 -10.79 1.51
CA CYS A 162 5.91 -9.45 1.59
C CYS A 162 7.45 -9.43 1.60
N GLY A 163 8.09 -10.60 1.75
CA GLY A 163 9.54 -10.75 1.68
C GLY A 163 10.10 -10.93 0.27
N ASN A 164 9.27 -11.36 -0.69
CA ASN A 164 9.70 -11.70 -2.06
C ASN A 164 8.90 -10.89 -3.09
N THR A 165 9.23 -9.60 -3.20
CA THR A 165 8.63 -8.67 -4.19
C THR A 165 9.32 -8.74 -5.57
N ASP A 166 9.92 -9.89 -5.91
CA ASP A 166 10.58 -10.11 -7.21
C ASP A 166 9.60 -10.05 -8.40
N ALA A 167 8.30 -10.13 -8.13
CA ALA A 167 7.25 -10.02 -9.15
C ALA A 167 7.06 -8.59 -9.72
N GLY A 168 7.75 -7.57 -9.19
CA GLY A 168 7.64 -6.18 -9.68
C GLY A 168 6.28 -5.53 -9.41
N LEU A 169 5.49 -6.09 -8.49
CA LEU A 169 4.18 -5.58 -8.11
C LEU A 169 4.30 -4.55 -6.99
N GLU A 170 3.60 -3.43 -7.11
CA GLU A 170 3.53 -2.41 -6.07
C GLU A 170 2.47 -2.76 -5.01
N PRO A 171 2.85 -3.16 -3.77
CA PRO A 171 1.89 -3.66 -2.79
C PRO A 171 0.86 -2.60 -2.37
N ARG A 172 1.28 -1.33 -2.34
CA ARG A 172 0.40 -0.18 -2.06
C ARG A 172 -0.82 -0.10 -2.98
N ARG A 173 -0.71 -0.52 -4.24
CA ARG A 173 -1.82 -0.46 -5.21
C ARG A 173 -2.78 -1.64 -5.05
N LEU A 174 -2.31 -2.73 -4.46
CA LEU A 174 -3.09 -3.96 -4.27
C LEU A 174 -3.95 -3.91 -3.00
N LEU A 175 -3.54 -3.16 -1.97
CA LEU A 175 -4.25 -3.05 -0.68
C LEU A 175 -5.78 -2.84 -0.80
N PRO A 176 -6.29 -1.92 -1.64
CA PRO A 176 -7.74 -1.71 -1.73
C PRO A 176 -8.50 -2.90 -2.34
N TYR A 177 -7.82 -3.80 -3.06
CA TYR A 177 -8.41 -4.92 -3.80
C TYR A 177 -8.19 -6.27 -3.13
N LEU A 178 -7.57 -6.31 -1.96
CA LEU A 178 -7.33 -7.56 -1.24
C LEU A 178 -8.62 -8.34 -0.99
N GLY A 179 -9.73 -7.65 -0.77
CA GLY A 179 -11.04 -8.28 -0.65
C GLY A 179 -11.49 -9.00 -1.93
N LEU A 180 -11.22 -8.43 -3.10
CA LEU A 180 -11.54 -9.05 -4.40
C LEU A 180 -10.57 -10.19 -4.71
N ILE A 181 -9.27 -9.95 -4.58
CA ILE A 181 -8.22 -10.94 -4.86
C ILE A 181 -8.30 -12.14 -3.91
N GLY A 182 -8.76 -11.90 -2.68
CA GLY A 182 -9.03 -12.93 -1.69
C GLY A 182 -10.21 -13.84 -2.01
N MET A 183 -11.09 -13.46 -2.95
CA MET A 183 -12.23 -14.29 -3.34
C MET A 183 -11.76 -15.57 -4.03
N ARG A 184 -12.49 -16.66 -3.78
CA ARG A 184 -12.19 -17.97 -4.40
C ARG A 184 -12.53 -18.00 -5.89
N SER A 185 -13.61 -17.32 -6.29
CA SER A 185 -14.08 -17.27 -7.67
C SER A 185 -13.48 -16.07 -8.40
N GLN A 186 -12.79 -16.33 -9.50
CA GLN A 186 -12.16 -15.29 -10.32
C GLN A 186 -13.00 -15.09 -11.59
N SER A 187 -13.90 -14.11 -11.55
CA SER A 187 -14.67 -13.74 -12.73
C SER A 187 -13.83 -12.82 -13.64
N ALA A 188 -14.15 -12.81 -14.94
CA ALA A 188 -13.50 -11.90 -15.87
C ALA A 188 -13.62 -10.43 -15.43
N GLU A 189 -14.80 -10.01 -14.94
CA GLU A 189 -14.98 -8.64 -14.47
C GLU A 189 -14.09 -8.30 -13.25
N LEU A 190 -13.83 -9.25 -12.36
CA LEU A 190 -12.93 -9.06 -11.23
C LEU A 190 -11.50 -8.82 -11.71
N VAL A 191 -11.02 -9.65 -12.64
CA VAL A 191 -9.69 -9.49 -13.23
C VAL A 191 -9.58 -8.14 -13.94
N CYS A 192 -10.56 -7.80 -14.78
CA CYS A 192 -10.64 -6.48 -15.42
C CYS A 192 -10.62 -5.33 -14.39
N ALA A 193 -11.42 -5.40 -13.33
CA ALA A 193 -11.49 -4.36 -12.31
C ALA A 193 -10.13 -4.15 -11.60
N VAL A 194 -9.44 -5.24 -11.25
CA VAL A 194 -8.11 -5.18 -10.62
C VAL A 194 -7.09 -4.58 -11.58
N LEU A 195 -7.06 -5.03 -12.84
CA LEU A 195 -6.14 -4.49 -13.86
C LEU A 195 -6.40 -3.00 -14.13
N ARG A 196 -7.68 -2.63 -14.34
CA ARG A 196 -8.09 -1.24 -14.62
C ARG A 196 -7.63 -0.30 -13.54
N TYR A 197 -7.76 -0.69 -12.28
CA TYR A 197 -7.33 0.17 -11.18
C TYR A 197 -5.82 0.18 -10.97
N TYR A 198 -5.15 -0.98 -11.03
CA TYR A 198 -3.71 -1.07 -10.80
C TYR A 198 -2.91 -0.20 -11.79
N PHE A 199 -3.31 -0.24 -13.06
CA PHE A 199 -2.71 0.57 -14.13
C PHE A 199 -3.34 1.94 -14.31
N ARG A 200 -4.45 2.23 -13.60
CA ARG A 200 -5.27 3.45 -13.77
C ARG A 200 -5.73 3.64 -15.22
N TYR A 201 -6.09 2.53 -15.87
CA TYR A 201 -6.48 2.49 -17.26
C TYR A 201 -7.85 1.82 -17.43
N PRO A 202 -8.92 2.55 -17.79
CA PRO A 202 -10.28 2.01 -17.75
C PRO A 202 -10.60 1.05 -18.91
N HIS A 203 -9.92 1.15 -20.05
CA HIS A 203 -10.26 0.43 -21.28
C HIS A 203 -9.57 -0.95 -21.37
N ILE A 204 -9.71 -1.76 -20.32
CA ILE A 204 -9.22 -3.15 -20.27
C ILE A 204 -10.40 -4.11 -20.24
N ASP A 205 -10.49 -4.99 -21.23
CA ASP A 205 -11.58 -5.98 -21.36
C ASP A 205 -11.04 -7.39 -21.51
N LEU A 206 -11.88 -8.38 -21.21
CA LEU A 206 -11.53 -9.80 -21.31
C LEU A 206 -12.44 -10.52 -22.29
N GLU A 207 -11.84 -11.14 -23.31
CA GLU A 207 -12.49 -12.08 -24.22
C GLU A 207 -12.30 -13.50 -23.65
N GLN A 208 -13.41 -14.10 -23.21
CA GLN A 208 -13.43 -15.41 -22.58
C GLN A 208 -13.64 -16.52 -23.61
N CYS A 209 -13.27 -17.73 -23.23
CA CYS A 209 -13.56 -18.96 -23.95
C CYS A 209 -13.04 -19.00 -25.40
N LEU A 210 -11.77 -18.65 -25.57
CA LEU A 210 -11.14 -18.68 -26.88
C LEU A 210 -10.87 -20.11 -27.35
N ALA A 211 -11.39 -20.43 -28.53
CA ALA A 211 -11.12 -21.69 -29.20
C ALA A 211 -9.61 -21.83 -29.50
N GLN A 212 -9.03 -22.94 -29.06
CA GLN A 212 -7.66 -23.32 -29.32
C GLN A 212 -7.57 -24.79 -29.74
N HIS A 213 -6.60 -25.10 -30.60
CA HIS A 213 -6.28 -26.47 -30.92
C HIS A 213 -5.24 -26.99 -29.93
N ILE A 214 -5.63 -27.98 -29.13
CA ILE A 214 -4.74 -28.70 -28.22
C ILE A 214 -4.30 -29.99 -28.90
N GLU A 215 -2.99 -30.17 -29.06
CA GLU A 215 -2.45 -31.41 -29.59
C GLU A 215 -2.65 -32.54 -28.59
N ILE A 216 -3.15 -33.68 -29.07
CA ILE A 216 -3.32 -34.89 -28.26
C ILE A 216 -1.94 -35.55 -28.16
N PRO A 217 -1.43 -35.81 -26.94
CA PRO A 217 -0.20 -36.57 -26.73
C PRO A 217 -0.24 -37.90 -27.50
N PRO A 218 0.88 -38.34 -28.10
CA PRO A 218 0.91 -39.54 -28.95
C PRO A 218 0.38 -40.80 -28.25
N GLU A 219 0.59 -40.90 -26.94
CA GLU A 219 0.12 -41.99 -26.08
C GLU A 219 -1.41 -42.04 -25.91
N GLN A 220 -2.08 -40.91 -26.05
CA GLN A 220 -3.54 -40.76 -25.91
C GLN A 220 -4.28 -40.80 -27.24
N ARG A 221 -3.57 -40.94 -28.36
CA ARG A 221 -4.17 -41.04 -29.69
C ARG A 221 -4.78 -42.42 -29.89
N CYS A 222 -5.96 -42.49 -30.47
CA CYS A 222 -6.56 -43.76 -30.86
C CYS A 222 -5.70 -44.44 -31.93
N GLN A 223 -5.23 -45.64 -31.64
CA GLN A 223 -4.45 -46.45 -32.57
C GLN A 223 -5.15 -47.77 -32.84
N LEU A 224 -5.39 -48.07 -34.12
CA LEU A 224 -6.08 -49.28 -34.53
C LEU A 224 -5.26 -50.52 -34.13
N GLY A 225 -5.89 -51.45 -33.41
CA GLY A 225 -5.27 -52.71 -32.99
C GLY A 225 -4.28 -52.62 -31.83
N GLN A 226 -4.07 -51.44 -31.24
CA GLN A 226 -3.18 -51.28 -30.07
C GLN A 226 -3.94 -50.82 -28.82
N SER A 227 -4.91 -49.92 -28.96
CA SER A 227 -5.68 -49.37 -27.83
C SER A 227 -7.16 -49.69 -28.00
N SER A 228 -7.80 -50.18 -26.93
CA SER A 228 -9.24 -50.44 -26.91
C SER A 228 -10.02 -49.13 -26.67
N SER A 229 -10.07 -48.25 -27.67
CA SER A 229 -10.92 -47.05 -27.62
C SER A 229 -12.36 -47.40 -28.01
N THR A 230 -13.34 -46.93 -27.24
CA THR A 230 -14.76 -47.10 -27.51
C THR A 230 -15.34 -45.84 -28.15
N LEU A 231 -16.06 -46.02 -29.26
CA LEU A 231 -16.80 -44.92 -29.88
C LEU A 231 -17.80 -44.32 -28.87
N SER A 232 -17.95 -42.99 -28.85
CA SER A 232 -18.79 -42.23 -27.92
C SER A 232 -18.30 -42.10 -26.46
N ARG A 233 -17.16 -42.69 -26.09
CA ARG A 233 -16.60 -42.52 -24.73
C ARG A 233 -15.22 -41.86 -24.75
N ASP A 234 -14.30 -42.45 -25.49
CA ASP A 234 -12.87 -42.14 -25.44
C ASP A 234 -12.22 -42.11 -26.83
N CYS A 235 -12.99 -42.34 -27.89
CA CYS A 235 -12.51 -42.19 -29.26
C CYS A 235 -12.53 -40.73 -29.72
N VAL A 236 -11.34 -40.15 -29.92
CA VAL A 236 -11.15 -38.81 -30.48
C VAL A 236 -10.46 -38.91 -31.85
N ILE A 237 -11.05 -38.27 -32.85
CA ILE A 237 -10.54 -38.31 -34.22
C ILE A 237 -9.46 -37.23 -34.41
N GLY A 238 -8.32 -37.65 -34.96
CA GLY A 238 -7.24 -36.75 -35.39
C GLY A 238 -6.14 -36.55 -34.35
N ARG A 239 -5.27 -35.58 -34.62
CA ARG A 239 -4.08 -35.28 -33.80
C ARG A 239 -4.30 -34.17 -32.76
N ALA A 240 -5.45 -33.49 -32.81
CA ALA A 240 -5.75 -32.32 -31.98
C ALA A 240 -7.25 -32.19 -31.71
N VAL A 241 -7.60 -31.61 -30.57
CA VAL A 241 -8.98 -31.27 -30.18
C VAL A 241 -9.14 -29.76 -30.10
N VAL A 242 -10.33 -29.26 -30.41
CA VAL A 242 -10.70 -27.87 -30.15
C VAL A 242 -11.17 -27.75 -28.71
N ASP A 243 -10.45 -26.98 -27.91
CA ASP A 243 -10.84 -26.58 -26.56
C ASP A 243 -11.19 -25.09 -26.55
N GLY A 244 -12.31 -24.74 -25.92
CA GLY A 244 -12.72 -23.35 -25.72
C GLY A 244 -12.69 -22.93 -24.26
N SER A 245 -12.19 -23.75 -23.34
CA SER A 245 -12.27 -23.47 -21.89
C SER A 245 -10.94 -22.99 -21.30
N GLY A 246 -9.81 -23.39 -21.90
CA GLY A 246 -8.48 -23.16 -21.33
C GLY A 246 -7.78 -21.85 -21.72
N ARG A 247 -8.40 -21.01 -22.57
CA ARG A 247 -7.76 -19.79 -23.10
C ARG A 247 -8.68 -18.57 -23.04
N PHE A 248 -8.11 -17.43 -22.70
CA PHE A 248 -8.77 -16.12 -22.77
C PHE A 248 -7.82 -15.05 -23.34
N ARG A 249 -8.33 -13.84 -23.59
CA ARG A 249 -7.52 -12.73 -24.06
C ARG A 249 -7.85 -11.44 -23.33
N VAL A 250 -6.81 -10.73 -22.92
CA VAL A 250 -6.90 -9.39 -22.34
C VAL A 250 -6.73 -8.38 -23.46
N HIS A 251 -7.72 -7.51 -23.64
CA HIS A 251 -7.67 -6.40 -24.57
C HIS A 251 -7.36 -5.11 -23.82
N LEU A 252 -6.31 -4.41 -24.23
CA LEU A 252 -6.04 -3.04 -23.81
C LEU A 252 -6.41 -2.13 -24.99
N ARG A 253 -7.57 -1.48 -24.91
CA ARG A 253 -8.15 -0.71 -26.01
C ARG A 253 -7.79 0.75 -25.92
N HIS A 254 -7.82 1.50 -27.03
CA HIS A 254 -7.65 2.96 -27.06
C HIS A 254 -6.31 3.50 -26.52
N LEU A 255 -5.23 2.71 -26.62
CA LEU A 255 -3.92 3.13 -26.14
C LEU A 255 -3.39 4.30 -26.98
N ASP A 256 -2.76 5.26 -26.30
CA ASP A 256 -1.93 6.27 -26.97
C ASP A 256 -0.55 5.70 -27.29
N TRP A 257 0.29 6.45 -28.02
CA TRP A 257 1.61 5.97 -28.40
C TRP A 257 2.50 5.61 -27.19
N ASN A 258 2.44 6.37 -26.10
CA ASN A 258 3.31 6.17 -24.94
C ASN A 258 2.86 4.97 -24.11
N ASP A 259 1.58 4.86 -23.81
CA ASP A 259 0.98 3.74 -23.08
C ASP A 259 1.13 2.45 -23.87
N PHE A 260 1.00 2.49 -25.20
CA PHE A 260 1.27 1.35 -26.05
C PHE A 260 2.70 0.80 -25.86
N HIS A 261 3.70 1.69 -25.85
CA HIS A 261 5.08 1.32 -25.58
C HIS A 261 5.35 0.89 -24.14
N ARG A 262 4.56 1.37 -23.17
CA ARG A 262 4.66 0.95 -21.76
C ARG A 262 4.18 -0.50 -21.57
N PHE A 263 3.16 -0.94 -22.31
CA PHE A 263 2.60 -2.30 -22.22
C PHE A 263 3.23 -3.31 -23.19
N LEU A 264 3.92 -2.86 -24.24
CA LEU A 264 4.78 -3.70 -25.06
C LEU A 264 5.99 -4.18 -24.25
N PRO A 265 6.54 -5.40 -24.46
CA PRO A 265 7.89 -5.72 -24.03
C PRO A 265 8.87 -4.81 -24.79
N PRO A 266 9.90 -4.13 -24.23
CA PRO A 266 10.47 -4.13 -22.88
C PRO A 266 9.91 -3.04 -21.93
N GLY A 267 8.72 -2.52 -22.21
CA GLY A 267 8.06 -1.48 -21.45
C GLY A 267 7.88 -1.83 -19.97
N GLN A 268 7.89 -0.78 -19.15
CA GLN A 268 7.88 -0.89 -17.69
C GLN A 268 6.62 -1.56 -17.11
N ASP A 269 5.49 -1.50 -17.81
CA ASP A 269 4.20 -2.00 -17.32
C ASP A 269 3.88 -3.40 -17.84
N HIS A 270 4.65 -3.92 -18.81
CA HIS A 270 4.47 -5.26 -19.37
C HIS A 270 4.71 -6.36 -18.33
N ALA A 271 5.87 -6.34 -17.65
CA ALA A 271 6.20 -7.34 -16.64
C ALA A 271 5.26 -7.30 -15.42
N PRO A 272 4.93 -6.12 -14.84
CA PRO A 272 3.91 -6.02 -13.81
C PRO A 272 2.52 -6.50 -14.25
N LEU A 273 2.14 -6.32 -15.52
CA LEU A 273 0.86 -6.80 -16.04
C LEU A 273 0.81 -8.33 -16.06
N CYS A 274 1.85 -8.96 -16.59
CA CYS A 274 1.98 -10.42 -16.60
C CYS A 274 2.04 -10.99 -15.18
N ALA A 275 2.79 -10.36 -14.28
CA ALA A 275 2.89 -10.74 -12.88
C ALA A 275 1.55 -10.60 -12.14
N LEU A 276 0.80 -9.51 -12.40
CA LEU A 276 -0.49 -9.28 -11.78
C LEU A 276 -1.53 -10.28 -12.29
N LEU A 277 -1.53 -10.59 -13.59
CA LEU A 277 -2.37 -11.64 -14.15
C LEU A 277 -2.05 -13.00 -13.53
N ALA A 278 -0.77 -13.38 -13.47
CA ALA A 278 -0.35 -14.62 -12.84
C ALA A 278 -0.71 -14.69 -11.35
N PHE A 279 -0.65 -13.55 -10.65
CA PHE A 279 -1.01 -13.47 -9.23
C PHE A 279 -2.52 -13.56 -9.00
N VAL A 280 -3.31 -12.84 -9.81
CA VAL A 280 -4.77 -12.87 -9.70
C VAL A 280 -5.29 -14.23 -10.14
N LEU A 281 -4.70 -14.87 -11.15
CA LEU A 281 -5.13 -16.18 -11.66
C LEU A 281 -4.53 -17.32 -10.82
N ARG A 282 -5.33 -17.93 -9.93
CA ARG A 282 -4.85 -19.05 -9.11
C ARG A 282 -4.70 -20.35 -9.91
N THR A 283 -5.42 -20.46 -11.02
CA THR A 283 -5.33 -21.57 -11.97
C THR A 283 -4.65 -21.07 -13.23
N PRO A 284 -3.58 -21.72 -13.71
CA PRO A 284 -2.84 -21.28 -14.88
C PRO A 284 -3.66 -21.53 -16.16
N LEU A 285 -4.54 -20.59 -16.49
CA LEU A 285 -5.18 -20.51 -17.80
C LEU A 285 -4.23 -19.84 -18.79
N GLN A 286 -4.28 -20.27 -20.05
CA GLN A 286 -3.52 -19.61 -21.11
C GLN A 286 -4.18 -18.26 -21.42
N TYR A 287 -3.38 -17.22 -21.59
CA TYR A 287 -3.90 -15.90 -21.92
C TYR A 287 -3.12 -15.27 -23.06
N ASP A 288 -3.78 -14.46 -23.88
CA ASP A 288 -3.11 -13.55 -24.81
C ASP A 288 -3.29 -12.11 -24.33
N LEU A 289 -2.32 -11.25 -24.63
CA LEU A 289 -2.50 -9.80 -24.54
C LEU A 289 -2.74 -9.25 -25.95
N GLN A 290 -3.74 -8.40 -26.11
CA GLN A 290 -3.99 -7.68 -27.34
C GLN A 290 -4.03 -6.17 -27.06
N LEU A 291 -3.06 -5.46 -27.63
CA LEU A 291 -2.92 -4.02 -27.52
C LEU A 291 -3.56 -3.37 -28.75
N HIS A 292 -4.46 -2.41 -28.54
CA HIS A 292 -5.11 -1.65 -29.60
C HIS A 292 -4.62 -0.20 -29.52
N LEU A 293 -3.81 0.19 -30.49
CA LEU A 293 -3.34 1.57 -30.66
C LEU A 293 -4.39 2.37 -31.44
N ARG A 294 -4.72 3.56 -30.95
CA ARG A 294 -5.62 4.47 -31.65
C ARG A 294 -5.06 4.85 -33.03
N ARG A 295 -5.93 4.91 -34.03
CA ARG A 295 -5.55 5.35 -35.38
C ARG A 295 -4.89 6.72 -35.41
N ASP A 296 -5.39 7.68 -34.61
CA ASP A 296 -4.87 9.05 -34.55
C ASP A 296 -3.42 9.12 -34.03
N GLU A 297 -2.98 8.09 -33.31
CA GLU A 297 -1.66 8.00 -32.67
C GLU A 297 -0.67 7.18 -33.50
N LEU A 298 -1.08 6.71 -34.70
CA LEU A 298 -0.20 6.01 -35.61
C LEU A 298 0.91 6.92 -36.10
N ARG A 299 2.15 6.45 -35.91
CA ARG A 299 3.33 7.16 -36.38
C ARG A 299 3.97 6.37 -37.51
N GLU A 300 4.35 7.09 -38.55
CA GLU A 300 5.15 6.53 -39.64
C GLU A 300 6.49 6.02 -39.13
N LEU A 301 6.94 4.89 -39.67
CA LEU A 301 8.27 4.36 -39.41
C LEU A 301 9.30 5.28 -40.08
N ARG A 302 9.98 6.11 -39.27
CA ARG A 302 11.06 6.99 -39.73
C ARG A 302 12.34 6.69 -38.95
N ILE A 303 13.36 6.22 -39.67
CA ILE A 303 14.68 5.89 -39.08
C ILE A 303 15.34 7.18 -38.57
N GLY A 304 15.92 7.14 -37.37
CA GLY A 304 16.74 8.22 -36.82
C GLY A 304 16.01 9.35 -36.10
N GLN A 305 14.68 9.29 -35.97
CA GLN A 305 13.91 10.25 -35.15
C GLN A 305 13.78 9.78 -33.69
N ARG A 306 13.36 10.69 -32.79
CA ARG A 306 12.95 10.40 -31.41
C ARG A 306 11.62 9.62 -31.33
N ASN A 307 11.39 8.70 -32.27
CA ASN A 307 10.23 7.84 -32.30
C ASN A 307 10.69 6.37 -32.16
N PRO A 308 10.63 5.78 -30.95
CA PRO A 308 11.05 4.39 -30.78
C PRO A 308 10.09 3.49 -31.57
N CYS A 309 10.55 2.87 -32.65
CA CYS A 309 9.78 1.90 -33.41
C CYS A 309 10.43 0.52 -33.27
N HIS A 310 9.64 -0.50 -32.94
CA HIS A 310 10.06 -1.90 -32.84
C HIS A 310 9.53 -2.66 -34.05
N LEU A 311 10.42 -3.42 -34.70
CA LEU A 311 10.07 -4.25 -35.83
C LEU A 311 9.08 -5.34 -35.40
N GLY A 312 8.01 -5.54 -36.18
CA GLY A 312 6.96 -6.52 -35.89
C GLY A 312 5.92 -6.06 -34.86
N TRP A 313 6.13 -4.90 -34.23
CA TRP A 313 5.18 -4.32 -33.28
C TRP A 313 4.70 -2.94 -33.71
N THR A 314 5.57 -1.94 -33.75
CA THR A 314 5.20 -0.55 -34.08
C THR A 314 5.67 -0.09 -35.46
N SER A 315 5.88 -1.05 -36.37
CA SER A 315 6.29 -0.76 -37.76
C SER A 315 5.12 -1.04 -38.71
N TRP A 316 4.58 0.02 -39.31
CA TRP A 316 3.46 -0.05 -40.24
C TRP A 316 3.95 0.32 -41.65
N LEU A 317 3.40 -0.36 -42.65
CA LEU A 317 3.70 -0.09 -44.05
C LEU A 317 2.41 0.41 -44.72
N GLY A 318 2.37 1.71 -45.02
CA GLY A 318 1.16 2.40 -45.49
C GLY A 318 0.22 2.82 -44.36
N GLU A 319 -0.96 3.33 -44.72
CA GLU A 319 -2.02 3.67 -43.79
C GLU A 319 -2.94 2.46 -43.58
N PRO A 320 -3.09 1.95 -42.33
CA PRO A 320 -4.00 0.85 -42.07
C PRO A 320 -5.47 1.31 -42.14
N ASP A 321 -6.32 0.47 -42.73
CA ASP A 321 -7.78 0.70 -42.81
C ASP A 321 -8.50 0.53 -41.46
N SER A 322 -7.86 -0.12 -40.49
CA SER A 322 -8.39 -0.39 -39.15
C SER A 322 -7.44 0.07 -38.04
N ASP A 323 -7.92 0.09 -36.79
CA ASP A 323 -7.07 0.27 -35.62
C ASP A 323 -5.90 -0.71 -35.64
N ALA A 324 -4.75 -0.25 -35.13
CA ALA A 324 -3.53 -1.03 -35.07
C ALA A 324 -3.60 -2.03 -33.91
N LEU A 325 -3.61 -3.32 -34.25
CA LEU A 325 -3.75 -4.42 -33.29
C LEU A 325 -2.46 -5.22 -33.21
N ILE A 326 -1.90 -5.34 -32.01
CA ILE A 326 -0.79 -6.27 -31.74
C ILE A 326 -1.28 -7.34 -30.78
N ARG A 327 -1.00 -8.60 -31.12
CA ARG A 327 -1.20 -9.74 -30.22
C ARG A 327 0.14 -10.22 -29.69
N LEU A 328 0.25 -10.27 -28.37
CA LEU A 328 1.36 -10.85 -27.64
C LEU A 328 0.85 -12.16 -27.02
N ALA A 329 1.37 -13.28 -27.51
CA ALA A 329 1.19 -14.56 -26.84
C ALA A 329 2.33 -14.71 -25.81
N PRO A 330 2.05 -14.97 -24.53
CA PRO A 330 3.10 -15.30 -23.57
C PRO A 330 3.84 -16.54 -24.07
N ASN A 331 5.16 -16.48 -24.04
CA ASN A 331 5.99 -17.59 -24.49
C ASN A 331 5.61 -18.85 -23.68
N ARG A 332 5.28 -19.93 -24.38
CA ARG A 332 4.94 -21.25 -23.81
C ARG A 332 6.04 -21.85 -22.89
N ARG A 333 7.19 -21.18 -22.76
CA ARG A 333 8.37 -21.59 -21.97
C ARG A 333 8.43 -20.98 -20.57
N ASP A 334 7.68 -19.92 -20.27
CA ASP A 334 7.72 -19.27 -18.95
C ASP A 334 6.71 -19.85 -17.94
N THR A 335 5.90 -20.82 -18.36
CA THR A 335 5.05 -21.63 -17.46
C THR A 335 5.77 -22.92 -17.03
N ALA A 336 7.06 -22.83 -16.68
CA ALA A 336 7.69 -23.89 -15.90
C ALA A 336 7.23 -23.70 -14.44
N PRO A 337 6.60 -24.70 -13.80
CA PRO A 337 6.36 -24.63 -12.37
C PRO A 337 7.72 -24.67 -11.66
N CYS A 338 7.92 -23.75 -10.72
CA CYS A 338 8.93 -23.90 -9.66
C CYS A 338 8.59 -25.12 -8.79
#